data_AF-A0A962VAS9-F1
#
_entry.id   AF-A0A962VAS9-F1
#
_cell.length_a   1.000
_cell.length_b   1.000
_cell.length_c   1.000
_cell.angle_alpha   90.00
_cell.angle_beta   90.00
_cell.angle_gamma   90.00
#
_symmetry.space_group_name_H-M   'P 1'
#
loop_
_entity.id
_entity.type
_entity.pdbx_description
1 polymer ?
#
loop_
_entity_poly.entity_id
_entity_poly.type
_entity_poly.pdbx_seq_one_letter_code
_entity_poly.pdbx_strand_id
1 'polypeptide(L)'
;QFDDTTHALIQSILDTEISPELIPADAADSTQPAQSTEAKIGPYELQDFNLYYTTRFGFRPSKVAFLSYQAWRDRNQGRWPDALVAAKHNEYDLATIKHWLEVFLFRFFQTSQFKRSCVPNSPKVGSGGSLSPRGDWRAPSDSSATIWLDELRRNVPDA
;
A
#
# COMPACT_ATOMS: atom_id res chain seq x y z
N GLN A 1 -13.34 -25.73 11.44
CA GLN A 1 -13.64 -25.52 10.01
C GLN A 1 -15.02 -24.88 9.96
N PHE A 2 -15.23 -23.86 9.13
CA PHE A 2 -16.55 -23.20 9.01
C PHE A 2 -17.53 -24.10 8.24
N ASP A 3 -18.84 -23.88 8.40
CA ASP A 3 -19.85 -24.54 7.59
C ASP A 3 -19.89 -23.98 6.16
N ASP A 4 -20.55 -24.70 5.24
CA ASP A 4 -20.59 -24.36 3.81
C ASP A 4 -21.23 -22.99 3.58
N THR A 5 -22.25 -22.64 4.38
CA THR A 5 -22.92 -21.34 4.30
C THR A 5 -21.98 -20.19 4.68
N THR A 6 -21.24 -20.33 5.78
CA THR A 6 -20.25 -19.33 6.20
C THR A 6 -19.10 -19.23 5.19
N HIS A 7 -18.67 -20.37 4.63
CA HIS A 7 -17.63 -20.37 3.59
C HIS A 7 -18.07 -19.59 2.35
N ALA A 8 -19.27 -19.87 1.83
CA ALA A 8 -19.82 -19.17 0.68
C ALA A 8 -19.98 -17.67 0.94
N LEU A 9 -20.40 -17.29 2.16
CA LEU A 9 -20.52 -15.89 2.55
C LEU A 9 -19.16 -15.18 2.60
N ILE A 10 -18.15 -15.78 3.21
CA ILE A 10 -16.80 -15.20 3.27
C ILE A 10 -16.21 -15.08 1.86
N GLN A 11 -16.40 -16.08 1.00
CA GLN A 11 -15.95 -16.01 -0.38
C GLN A 11 -16.63 -14.86 -1.13
N SER A 12 -17.94 -14.68 -0.96
CA SER A 12 -18.67 -13.53 -1.53
C SER A 12 -18.10 -12.18 -1.05
N ILE A 13 -17.68 -12.07 0.22
CA ILE A 13 -17.04 -10.86 0.75
C ILE A 13 -15.67 -10.64 0.10
N LEU A 14 -14.85 -11.69 -0.07
CA LEU A 14 -13.54 -11.59 -0.72
C LEU A 14 -13.64 -11.21 -2.20
N ASP A 15 -14.70 -11.64 -2.88
CA ASP A 15 -14.95 -11.35 -4.29
C ASP A 15 -15.52 -9.94 -4.52
N THR A 16 -15.99 -9.27 -3.46
CA THR A 16 -16.51 -7.89 -3.55
C THR A 16 -15.36 -6.88 -3.49
N GLU A 17 -15.32 -5.95 -4.44
CA GLU A 17 -14.28 -4.90 -4.47
C GLU A 17 -14.40 -3.96 -3.26
N ILE A 18 -13.25 -3.64 -2.63
CA ILE A 18 -13.20 -2.77 -1.46
C ILE A 18 -13.27 -1.30 -1.90
N SER A 19 -14.35 -0.62 -1.56
CA SER A 19 -14.56 0.80 -1.86
C SER A 19 -14.99 1.62 -0.63
N PRO A 20 -14.52 2.87 -0.49
CA PRO A 20 -15.00 3.79 0.53
C PRO A 20 -16.35 4.37 0.09
N GLU A 21 -17.43 3.61 0.28
CA GLU A 21 -18.78 4.09 -0.05
C GLU A 21 -19.27 5.10 0.99
N LEU A 22 -19.12 6.38 0.67
CA LEU A 22 -19.80 7.49 1.35
C LEU A 22 -20.89 8.13 0.47
N ILE A 23 -20.94 7.78 -0.81
CA ILE A 23 -21.93 8.26 -1.79
C ILE A 23 -22.58 7.01 -2.39
N PRO A 24 -23.92 6.91 -2.45
CA PRO A 24 -24.59 5.80 -3.12
C PRO A 24 -24.10 5.71 -4.56
N ALA A 25 -23.85 4.49 -5.07
CA ALA A 25 -23.68 4.30 -6.51
C ALA A 25 -24.90 4.88 -7.24
N ASP A 26 -24.68 5.62 -8.33
CA ASP A 26 -25.77 6.12 -9.15
C ASP A 26 -26.66 4.92 -9.56
N ALA A 27 -27.98 5.07 -9.37
CA ALA A 27 -28.99 4.02 -9.39
C ALA A 27 -29.18 3.29 -10.75
N ALA A 28 -28.21 3.36 -11.66
CA ALA A 28 -28.23 2.71 -12.96
C ALA A 28 -27.28 1.48 -13.05
N ASP A 29 -26.26 1.37 -12.20
CA ASP A 29 -25.36 0.19 -12.17
C ASP A 29 -24.87 -0.08 -10.74
N SER A 30 -25.65 -0.88 -10.00
CA SER A 30 -25.45 -1.17 -8.57
C SER A 30 -24.44 -2.29 -8.30
N THR A 31 -23.63 -2.66 -9.29
CA THR A 31 -22.75 -3.84 -9.21
C THR A 31 -21.28 -3.52 -8.96
N GLN A 32 -20.87 -2.25 -9.10
CA GLN A 32 -19.48 -1.81 -9.02
C GLN A 32 -19.37 -0.53 -8.19
N PRO A 33 -18.38 -0.42 -7.29
CA PRO A 33 -18.23 0.79 -6.51
C PRO A 33 -17.73 1.97 -7.35
N ALA A 34 -18.29 3.16 -7.13
CA ALA A 34 -17.94 4.36 -7.90
C ALA A 34 -16.53 4.93 -7.61
N GLN A 35 -15.84 4.46 -6.56
CA GLN A 35 -14.55 5.01 -6.12
C GLN A 35 -13.57 3.91 -5.70
N SER A 36 -12.48 3.72 -6.45
CA SER A 36 -11.38 2.83 -6.03
C SER A 36 -10.34 3.59 -5.22
N THR A 37 -9.96 3.07 -4.05
CA THR A 37 -8.89 3.68 -3.22
C THR A 37 -7.52 3.52 -3.87
N GLU A 38 -7.25 2.36 -4.48
CA GLU A 38 -5.98 2.08 -5.16
C GLU A 38 -5.77 3.02 -6.36
N ALA A 39 -6.83 3.46 -7.03
CA ALA A 39 -6.73 4.48 -8.06
C ALA A 39 -6.16 5.82 -7.54
N LYS A 40 -6.31 6.11 -6.24
CA LYS A 40 -5.84 7.37 -5.62
C LYS A 40 -4.51 7.23 -4.88
N ILE A 41 -4.21 6.07 -4.31
CA ILE A 41 -3.01 5.88 -3.47
C ILE A 41 -2.00 4.91 -4.08
N GLY A 42 -2.37 4.21 -5.13
CA GLY A 42 -1.59 3.16 -5.78
C GLY A 42 -1.98 1.76 -5.29
N PRO A 43 -1.45 0.73 -5.98
CA PRO A 43 -1.66 -0.67 -5.62
C PRO A 43 -1.18 -0.95 -4.20
N TYR A 44 -1.99 -1.63 -3.39
CA TYR A 44 -1.68 -1.89 -1.99
C TYR A 44 -0.37 -2.68 -1.83
N GLU A 45 -0.07 -3.60 -2.74
CA GLU A 45 1.17 -4.39 -2.70
C GLU A 45 2.43 -3.52 -2.82
N LEU A 46 2.39 -2.44 -3.61
CA LEU A 46 3.49 -1.49 -3.70
C LEU A 46 3.55 -0.60 -2.46
N GLN A 47 2.39 -0.16 -1.95
CA GLN A 47 2.31 0.68 -0.76
C GLN A 47 2.79 -0.07 0.50
N ASP A 48 2.44 -1.34 0.64
CA ASP A 48 2.88 -2.21 1.73
C ASP A 48 4.37 -2.53 1.62
N PHE A 49 4.88 -2.75 0.40
CA PHE A 49 6.31 -2.90 0.15
C PHE A 49 7.08 -1.64 0.59
N ASN A 50 6.62 -0.47 0.15
CA ASN A 50 7.20 0.82 0.50
C ASN A 50 7.17 1.04 2.03
N LEU A 51 6.02 0.78 2.65
CA LEU A 51 5.83 0.89 4.09
C LEU A 51 6.83 0.02 4.83
N TYR A 52 6.88 -1.27 4.52
CA TYR A 52 7.72 -2.23 5.24
C TYR A 52 9.19 -1.84 5.16
N TYR A 53 9.74 -1.58 3.96
CA TYR A 53 11.16 -1.26 3.84
C TYR A 53 11.53 0.12 4.38
N THR A 54 10.58 1.07 4.36
CA THR A 54 10.79 2.40 4.95
C THR A 54 10.76 2.33 6.48
N THR A 55 9.79 1.67 7.10
CA THR A 55 9.64 1.69 8.57
C THR A 55 10.49 0.65 9.27
N ARG A 56 10.62 -0.56 8.71
CA ARG A 56 11.39 -1.63 9.34
C ARG A 56 12.90 -1.39 9.26
N PHE A 57 13.37 -0.84 8.13
CA PHE A 57 14.80 -0.70 7.86
C PHE A 57 15.27 0.74 7.66
N GLY A 58 14.37 1.72 7.54
CA GLY A 58 14.78 3.11 7.30
C GLY A 58 15.45 3.31 5.94
N PHE A 59 15.14 2.47 4.95
CA PHE A 59 15.81 2.55 3.66
C PHE A 59 15.43 3.82 2.89
N ARG A 60 16.43 4.42 2.24
CA ARG A 60 16.24 5.53 1.30
C ARG A 60 15.36 5.12 0.11
N PRO A 61 14.58 6.04 -0.47
CA PRO A 61 13.67 5.77 -1.60
C PRO A 61 14.32 5.03 -2.76
N SER A 62 15.52 5.43 -3.20
CA SER A 62 16.23 4.75 -4.29
C SER A 62 16.51 3.28 -4.01
N LYS A 63 16.79 2.92 -2.76
CA LYS A 63 16.97 1.52 -2.35
C LYS A 63 15.64 0.78 -2.36
N VAL A 64 14.57 1.40 -1.89
CA VAL A 64 13.22 0.82 -1.91
C VAL A 64 12.77 0.58 -3.35
N ALA A 65 12.93 1.56 -4.24
CA ALA A 65 12.62 1.45 -5.67
C ALA A 65 13.41 0.32 -6.34
N PHE A 66 14.72 0.22 -6.07
CA PHE A 66 15.54 -0.88 -6.57
C PHE A 66 15.02 -2.24 -6.12
N LEU A 67 14.73 -2.41 -4.82
CA LEU A 67 14.22 -3.68 -4.29
C LEU A 67 12.83 -4.02 -4.87
N SER A 68 11.96 -3.02 -4.98
CA SER A 68 10.63 -3.17 -5.57
C SER A 68 10.74 -3.59 -7.03
N TYR A 69 11.62 -2.96 -7.80
CA TYR A 69 11.80 -3.30 -9.22
C TYR A 69 12.33 -4.74 -9.38
N GLN A 70 13.27 -5.18 -8.54
CA GLN A 70 13.72 -6.58 -8.59
C GLN A 70 12.63 -7.58 -8.20
N ALA A 71 11.70 -7.20 -7.34
CA ALA A 71 10.61 -8.07 -6.90
C ALA A 71 9.45 -8.13 -7.90
N TRP A 72 9.15 -7.02 -8.60
CA TRP A 72 7.90 -6.86 -9.34
C TRP A 72 8.05 -6.68 -10.85
N ARG A 73 9.25 -6.54 -11.40
CA ARG A 73 9.43 -6.27 -12.85
C ARG A 73 9.03 -7.42 -13.78
N ASP A 74 8.97 -8.65 -13.27
CA ASP A 74 8.66 -9.85 -14.04
C ASP A 74 7.84 -10.80 -13.18
N ARG A 75 6.55 -10.97 -13.51
CA ARG A 75 5.64 -11.84 -12.76
C ARG A 75 6.04 -13.32 -12.76
N ASN A 76 6.95 -13.73 -13.66
CA ASN A 76 7.42 -15.11 -13.77
C ASN A 76 8.67 -15.38 -12.92
N GLN A 77 9.20 -14.36 -12.23
CA GLN A 77 10.35 -14.49 -11.34
C GLN A 77 9.93 -14.47 -9.87
N GLY A 78 10.65 -15.22 -9.03
CA GLY A 78 10.34 -15.33 -7.61
C GLY A 78 9.20 -16.30 -7.30
N ARG A 79 8.55 -16.11 -6.16
CA ARG A 79 7.45 -16.97 -5.68
C ARG A 79 6.24 -16.13 -5.32
N TRP A 80 5.09 -16.56 -5.81
CA TRP A 80 3.78 -16.02 -5.40
C TRP A 80 3.20 -16.83 -4.24
N PRO A 81 2.38 -16.21 -3.37
CA PRO A 81 1.65 -16.93 -2.34
C PRO A 81 0.71 -17.97 -2.97
N ASP A 82 0.67 -19.19 -2.43
CA ASP A 82 -0.10 -20.30 -3.00
C ASP A 82 -1.63 -20.01 -3.06
N ALA A 83 -2.12 -19.12 -2.21
CA ALA A 83 -3.53 -18.70 -2.16
C ALA A 83 -3.88 -17.60 -3.18
N LEU A 84 -2.89 -17.02 -3.86
CA LEU A 84 -3.12 -15.95 -4.83
C LEU A 84 -3.40 -16.54 -6.21
N VAL A 85 -4.49 -16.12 -6.83
CA VAL A 85 -4.83 -16.55 -8.19
C VAL A 85 -3.90 -15.90 -9.22
N ALA A 86 -3.54 -16.62 -10.28
CA ALA A 86 -2.60 -16.16 -11.30
C ALA A 86 -3.00 -14.82 -11.96
N ALA A 87 -4.29 -14.52 -12.04
CA ALA A 87 -4.79 -13.23 -12.55
C ALA A 87 -4.36 -12.02 -11.69
N LYS A 88 -3.99 -12.24 -10.42
CA LYS A 88 -3.48 -11.20 -9.50
C LYS A 88 -1.94 -11.18 -9.43
N HIS A 89 -1.26 -11.89 -10.33
CA HIS A 89 0.21 -11.82 -10.45
C HIS A 89 0.59 -10.59 -11.27
N ASN A 90 0.66 -9.44 -10.58
CA ASN A 90 0.97 -8.14 -11.18
C ASN A 90 2.47 -8.00 -11.47
N GLU A 91 2.80 -7.18 -12.46
CA GLU A 91 4.16 -6.73 -12.73
C GLU A 91 4.18 -5.22 -12.95
N TYR A 92 5.27 -4.58 -12.56
CA TYR A 92 5.40 -3.13 -12.60
C TYR A 92 6.73 -2.70 -13.21
N ASP A 93 6.67 -1.76 -14.14
CA ASP A 93 7.86 -1.09 -14.64
C ASP A 93 8.43 -0.11 -13.60
N LEU A 94 9.66 0.36 -13.85
CA LEU A 94 10.35 1.26 -12.93
C LEU A 94 9.61 2.61 -12.77
N ALA A 95 9.04 3.13 -13.86
CA ALA A 95 8.29 4.37 -13.86
C ALA A 95 7.07 4.32 -12.94
N THR A 96 6.31 3.22 -13.01
CA THR A 96 5.13 2.96 -12.15
C THR A 96 5.55 2.84 -10.69
N ILE A 97 6.61 2.10 -10.40
CA ILE A 97 7.15 1.97 -9.03
C ILE A 97 7.59 3.33 -8.50
N LYS A 98 8.32 4.12 -9.29
CA LYS A 98 8.78 5.46 -8.92
C LYS A 98 7.59 6.38 -8.63
N HIS A 99 6.57 6.38 -9.48
CA HIS A 99 5.37 7.18 -9.30
C HIS A 99 4.66 6.84 -7.97
N TRP A 100 4.39 5.57 -7.71
CA TRP A 100 3.68 5.17 -6.49
C TRP A 100 4.52 5.31 -5.22
N LEU A 101 5.84 5.20 -5.32
CA LEU A 101 6.74 5.53 -4.23
C LEU A 101 6.74 7.05 -3.96
N GLU A 102 6.67 7.90 -4.98
CA GLU A 102 6.52 9.35 -4.80
C GLU A 102 5.22 9.69 -4.04
N VAL A 103 4.11 9.07 -4.45
CA VAL A 103 2.82 9.20 -3.76
C VAL A 103 2.92 8.72 -2.31
N PHE A 104 3.56 7.57 -2.07
CA PHE A 104 3.81 7.05 -0.73
C PHE A 104 4.56 8.06 0.14
N LEU A 105 5.70 8.56 -0.33
CA LEU A 105 6.58 9.44 0.46
C LEU A 105 5.88 10.74 0.84
N PHE A 106 5.19 11.37 -0.12
CA PHE A 106 4.41 12.57 0.14
C PHE A 106 3.32 12.31 1.18
N ARG A 107 2.56 11.23 1.04
CA ARG A 107 1.46 10.94 1.96
C ARG A 107 1.96 10.54 3.35
N PHE A 108 2.95 9.66 3.39
CA PHE A 108 3.48 9.07 4.61
C PHE A 108 4.18 10.12 5.48
N PHE A 109 5.07 10.92 4.90
CA PHE A 109 5.90 11.88 5.65
C PHE A 109 5.27 13.27 5.82
N GLN A 110 4.32 13.68 4.98
CA GLN A 110 3.76 15.04 5.02
C GLN A 110 2.28 15.11 5.38
N THR A 111 1.42 14.26 4.80
CA THR A 111 -0.04 14.48 4.91
C THR A 111 -0.77 13.53 5.84
N SER A 112 -0.15 12.44 6.31
CA SER A 112 -0.85 11.42 7.10
C SER A 112 -0.45 11.34 8.57
N GLN A 113 0.69 11.90 8.97
CA GLN A 113 1.20 11.72 10.34
C GLN A 113 0.28 12.30 11.40
N PHE A 114 -0.34 13.47 11.16
CA PHE A 114 -1.29 14.06 12.10
C PHE A 114 -2.47 13.13 12.45
N LYS A 115 -2.93 12.31 11.49
CA LYS A 115 -4.01 11.34 11.69
C LYS A 115 -3.59 10.19 12.60
N ARG A 116 -2.28 9.87 12.63
CA ARG A 116 -1.73 8.79 13.45
C ARG A 116 -1.47 9.22 14.88
N SER A 117 -1.20 10.50 15.11
CA SER A 117 -0.97 11.07 16.44
C SER A 117 -2.12 10.81 17.42
N CYS A 118 -3.35 10.64 16.92
CA CYS A 118 -4.55 10.36 17.72
C CYS A 118 -5.20 8.99 17.44
N VAL A 119 -4.45 8.01 16.92
CA VAL A 119 -5.01 6.67 16.63
C VAL A 119 -5.50 5.98 17.92
N PRO A 120 -6.66 5.27 17.90
CA PRO A 120 -7.13 4.45 19.01
C PRO A 120 -6.13 3.36 19.43
N ASN A 121 -6.35 2.73 20.58
CA ASN A 121 -5.55 1.58 21.01
C ASN A 121 -5.78 0.39 20.08
N SER A 122 -4.70 -0.24 19.66
CA SER A 122 -4.72 -1.44 18.81
C SER A 122 -3.49 -2.31 19.09
N PRO A 123 -3.61 -3.64 18.94
CA PRO A 123 -2.46 -4.53 19.07
C PRO A 123 -1.58 -4.42 17.82
N LYS A 124 -0.26 -4.43 18.02
CA LYS A 124 0.70 -4.60 16.94
C LYS A 124 0.60 -6.01 16.38
N VAL A 125 0.57 -6.12 15.04
CA VAL A 125 0.59 -7.40 14.31
C VAL A 125 1.76 -7.38 13.32
N GLY A 126 2.48 -8.49 13.21
CA GLY A 126 3.60 -8.65 12.28
C GLY A 126 4.93 -8.08 12.79
N SER A 127 6.01 -8.43 12.09
CA SER A 127 7.39 -8.03 12.41
C SER A 127 7.78 -6.66 11.84
N GLY A 128 7.03 -6.16 10.86
CA GLY A 128 7.30 -4.90 10.15
C GLY A 128 7.12 -3.64 10.99
N GLY A 129 6.53 -3.75 12.18
CA GLY A 129 6.19 -2.60 13.01
C GLY A 129 4.72 -2.22 12.92
N SER A 130 4.32 -1.30 13.79
CA SER A 130 3.02 -0.65 13.81
C SER A 130 3.17 0.85 13.58
N LEU A 131 2.06 1.53 13.31
CA LEU A 131 2.04 2.97 13.08
C LEU A 131 1.53 3.76 14.28
N SER A 132 1.54 3.14 15.47
CA SER A 132 1.15 3.78 16.70
C SER A 132 2.20 4.82 17.13
N PRO A 133 1.80 6.07 17.45
CA PRO A 133 2.69 7.08 18.01
C PRO A 133 3.17 6.73 19.43
N ARG A 134 2.52 5.73 20.05
CA ARG A 134 2.85 5.17 21.36
C ARG A 134 3.76 3.94 21.24
N GLY A 135 4.09 3.51 20.02
CA GLY A 135 4.87 2.32 19.73
C GLY A 135 5.99 2.60 18.73
N ASP A 136 5.97 1.91 17.60
CA ASP A 136 7.12 1.86 16.67
C ASP A 136 7.30 3.13 15.82
N TRP A 137 6.25 3.95 15.62
CA TRP A 137 6.30 5.10 14.70
C TRP A 137 6.09 6.45 15.40
N ARG A 138 7.20 7.09 15.78
CA ARG A 138 7.21 8.38 16.47
C ARG A 138 7.75 9.46 15.54
N ALA A 139 6.85 10.21 14.90
CA ALA A 139 7.20 11.26 13.94
C ALA A 139 6.39 12.55 14.20
N PRO A 140 6.96 13.73 13.92
CA PRO A 140 6.27 15.01 14.03
C PRO A 140 5.13 15.11 13.00
N SER A 141 4.02 15.75 13.36
CA SER A 141 2.84 15.85 12.48
C SER A 141 2.96 16.92 11.38
N ASP A 142 3.99 17.74 11.48
CA ASP A 142 4.31 18.91 10.67
C ASP A 142 5.63 18.74 9.88
N SER A 143 6.12 17.50 9.71
CA SER A 143 7.28 17.24 8.85
C SER A 143 6.99 17.44 7.36
N SER A 144 8.03 17.81 6.62
CA SER A 144 8.01 17.85 5.16
C SER A 144 8.55 16.54 4.55
N ALA A 145 7.98 16.15 3.39
CA ALA A 145 8.50 15.04 2.58
C ALA A 145 9.66 15.44 1.64
N THR A 146 10.05 16.73 1.58
CA THR A 146 11.00 17.27 0.59
C THR A 146 12.27 16.43 0.42
N ILE A 147 12.95 16.08 1.51
CA ILE A 147 14.23 15.35 1.43
C ILE A 147 14.07 13.96 0.82
N TRP A 148 12.93 13.30 1.06
CA TRP A 148 12.62 11.97 0.54
C TRP A 148 12.27 12.05 -0.96
N LEU A 149 11.46 13.04 -1.33
CA LEU A 149 11.10 13.29 -2.72
C LEU A 149 12.32 13.66 -3.57
N ASP A 150 13.20 14.49 -3.04
CA ASP A 150 14.42 14.86 -3.76
C ASP A 150 15.40 13.70 -3.90
N GLU A 151 15.52 12.84 -2.89
CA GLU A 151 16.34 11.62 -2.97
C GLU A 151 15.81 10.69 -4.07
N LEU A 152 14.49 10.47 -4.12
CA LEU A 152 13.83 9.67 -5.14
C LEU A 152 14.09 10.24 -6.54
N ARG A 153 13.84 11.54 -6.74
CA ARG A 153 13.97 12.20 -8.06
C ARG A 153 15.41 12.23 -8.56
N ARG A 154 16.39 12.42 -7.66
CA ARG A 154 17.81 12.46 -8.03
C ARG A 154 18.41 11.10 -8.35
N ASN A 155 17.92 10.03 -7.71
CA ASN A 155 18.61 8.74 -7.71
C ASN A 155 17.85 7.60 -8.40
N VAL A 156 16.59 7.80 -8.81
CA VAL A 156 15.81 6.79 -9.55
C VAL A 156 15.54 7.27 -10.97
N PRO A 157 15.95 6.51 -12.01
CA PRO A 157 15.66 6.83 -13.41
C PRO A 157 14.15 6.98 -13.69
N ASP A 158 13.80 7.77 -14.69
CA ASP A 158 12.41 7.92 -15.15
C ASP A 158 11.95 6.74 -16.03
N ALA A 159 12.90 6.03 -16.65
CA ALA A 159 12.70 4.83 -17.47
C ALA A 159 13.94 3.93 -17.37
#